data_AF-I3Z1R4-F1
#
_entry.id   AF-I3Z1R4-F1
#
_cell.length_a   1.000
_cell.length_b   1.000
_cell.length_c   1.000
_cell.angle_alpha   90.00
_cell.angle_beta   90.00
_cell.angle_gamma   90.00
#
_symmetry.space_group_name_H-M   'P 1'
#
loop_
_entity.id
_entity.type
_entity.pdbx_description
1 polymer ?
#
loop_
_entity_poly.entity_id
_entity_poly.type
_entity_poly.pdbx_seq_one_letter_code
_entity_poly.pdbx_strand_id
1 'polypeptide(L)'
;MSKSSSGWIAFLAGAGIGAALGVLFAPDSGKNTRDKLSYQLSRYREELEELIQDLKEGKNMPLNEAKTEGNKVISEAKNKAENLLSDVNKLIEQINQEAN
;
A
#
# COMPACT_ATOMS: atom_id res chain seq x y z
N MET A 1 -1.16 -3.35 29.47
CA MET A 1 -1.69 -2.09 28.90
C MET A 1 -1.94 -2.31 27.42
N SER A 2 -3.20 -2.34 26.95
CA SER A 2 -3.54 -2.68 25.55
C SER A 2 -4.65 -1.80 24.94
N LYS A 3 -4.80 -0.56 25.41
CA LYS A 3 -5.90 0.33 24.98
C LYS A 3 -5.66 1.00 23.61
N SER A 4 -4.45 0.97 23.04
CA SER A 4 -4.19 1.62 21.74
C SER A 4 -4.49 0.74 20.53
N SER A 5 -4.40 -0.60 20.63
CA SER A 5 -4.66 -1.45 19.48
C SER A 5 -6.14 -1.58 19.13
N SER A 6 -7.01 -1.47 20.15
CA SER A 6 -8.47 -1.56 19.95
C SER A 6 -9.05 -0.34 19.23
N GLY A 7 -8.42 0.84 19.36
CA GLY A 7 -8.93 2.08 18.78
C GLY A 7 -8.85 2.13 17.25
N TRP A 8 -7.73 1.71 16.67
CA TRP A 8 -7.58 1.67 15.22
C TRP A 8 -8.44 0.59 14.57
N ILE A 9 -8.64 -0.56 15.24
CA ILE A 9 -9.56 -1.60 14.78
C ILE A 9 -10.99 -1.06 14.72
N ALA A 10 -11.45 -0.39 15.78
CA ALA A 10 -12.78 0.21 15.82
C ALA A 10 -12.95 1.31 14.76
N PHE A 11 -11.92 2.12 14.53
CA PHE A 11 -11.92 3.13 13.48
C PHE A 11 -12.02 2.51 12.08
N LEU A 12 -11.19 1.50 11.76
CA LEU A 12 -11.24 0.82 10.46
C LEU A 12 -12.57 0.09 10.25
N ALA A 13 -13.12 -0.53 11.30
CA ALA A 13 -14.44 -1.14 11.24
C ALA A 13 -15.53 -0.10 10.95
N GLY A 14 -15.52 1.03 11.67
CA GLY A 14 -16.47 2.13 11.43
C GLY A 14 -16.30 2.75 10.04
N ALA A 15 -15.07 3.01 9.61
CA ALA A 15 -14.76 3.54 8.29
C ALA A 15 -15.17 2.58 7.17
N GLY A 16 -14.94 1.27 7.33
CA GLY A 16 -15.34 0.25 6.38
C GLY A 16 -16.87 0.16 6.23
N ILE A 17 -17.60 0.16 7.36
CA ILE A 17 -19.07 0.20 7.34
C ILE A 17 -19.57 1.50 6.69
N GLY A 18 -18.98 2.64 7.05
CA GLY A 18 -19.35 3.95 6.49
C GLY A 18 -19.09 4.05 4.99
N ALA A 19 -17.94 3.55 4.52
CA ALA A 19 -17.60 3.51 3.09
C ALA A 19 -18.54 2.58 2.32
N ALA A 20 -18.85 1.40 2.86
CA ALA A 20 -19.79 0.47 2.24
C ALA A 20 -21.18 1.10 2.09
N LEU A 21 -21.69 1.74 3.14
CA LEU A 21 -22.96 2.47 3.08
C LEU A 21 -22.89 3.67 2.13
N GLY A 22 -21.77 4.40 2.10
CA GLY A 22 -21.55 5.52 1.20
C GLY A 22 -21.58 5.11 -0.28
N VAL A 23 -20.92 4.00 -0.63
CA VAL A 23 -20.94 3.44 -1.99
C VAL A 23 -22.34 2.93 -2.35
N LEU A 24 -23.07 2.30 -1.42
CA LEU A 24 -24.44 1.85 -1.67
C LEU A 24 -25.42 3.01 -1.87
N PHE A 25 -25.24 4.11 -1.14
CA PHE A 25 -26.12 5.28 -1.25
C PHE A 25 -25.81 6.11 -2.50
N ALA A 26 -24.54 6.20 -2.90
CA ALA A 26 -24.09 6.96 -4.06
C ALA A 26 -23.07 6.14 -4.89
N PRO A 27 -23.53 5.18 -5.71
CA PRO A 27 -22.65 4.40 -6.56
C PRO A 27 -22.19 5.22 -7.75
N ASP A 28 -20.89 5.21 -8.00
CA ASP A 28 -20.31 5.67 -9.26
C ASP A 28 -20.34 4.52 -10.28
N SER A 29 -20.26 4.83 -11.57
CA SER A 29 -20.23 3.78 -12.60
C SER A 29 -19.02 2.87 -12.41
N GLY A 30 -19.18 1.56 -12.66
CA GLY A 30 -18.08 0.59 -12.52
C GLY A 30 -16.84 1.00 -13.33
N LYS A 31 -17.03 1.54 -14.53
CA LYS A 31 -15.96 2.11 -15.36
C LYS A 31 -15.20 3.22 -14.62
N ASN A 32 -15.91 4.22 -14.11
CA ASN A 32 -15.26 5.37 -13.45
C ASN A 32 -14.55 4.96 -12.14
N THR A 33 -15.13 4.05 -11.36
CA THR A 33 -14.48 3.52 -10.15
C THR A 33 -13.19 2.77 -10.49
N ARG A 34 -13.20 1.95 -11.54
CA ARG A 34 -12.01 1.21 -12.01
C ARG A 34 -10.95 2.15 -12.54
N ASP A 35 -11.32 3.13 -13.35
CA ASP A 35 -10.39 4.15 -13.87
C ASP A 35 -9.71 4.91 -12.72
N LYS A 36 -10.49 5.34 -11.71
CA LYS A 36 -9.98 6.02 -10.51
C LYS A 36 -9.05 5.10 -9.69
N LEU A 37 -9.43 3.84 -9.51
CA LEU A 37 -8.65 2.89 -8.71
C LEU A 37 -7.33 2.51 -9.40
N SER A 38 -7.38 2.20 -10.70
CA SER A 38 -6.19 1.95 -11.51
C SER A 38 -5.24 3.15 -11.47
N TYR A 39 -5.75 4.38 -11.60
CA TYR A 39 -4.91 5.59 -11.49
C TYR A 39 -4.23 5.71 -10.12
N GLN A 40 -4.97 5.50 -9.03
CA GLN A 40 -4.39 5.57 -7.68
C GLN A 40 -3.36 4.47 -7.45
N LEU A 41 -3.64 3.24 -7.88
CA LEU A 41 -2.71 2.12 -7.76
C LEU A 41 -1.44 2.33 -8.59
N SER A 42 -1.55 2.87 -9.81
CA SER A 42 -0.38 3.24 -10.62
C SER A 42 0.50 4.26 -9.92
N ARG A 43 -0.09 5.27 -9.26
CA ARG A 43 0.69 6.24 -8.47
C ARG A 43 1.39 5.59 -7.27
N TYR A 44 0.68 4.74 -6.53
CA TYR A 44 1.29 4.01 -5.42
C TYR A 44 2.41 3.07 -5.87
N ARG A 45 2.26 2.45 -7.04
CA ARG A 45 3.30 1.64 -7.66
C ARG A 45 4.58 2.46 -7.89
N GLU A 46 4.45 3.65 -8.48
CA GLU A 46 5.58 4.57 -8.72
C GLU A 46 6.26 4.98 -7.39
N GLU A 47 5.48 5.36 -6.37
CA GLU A 47 6.01 5.70 -5.04
C GLU A 47 6.74 4.52 -4.38
N LEU A 48 6.24 3.29 -4.55
CA LEU A 48 6.89 2.07 -4.04
C LEU A 48 8.19 1.75 -4.78
N GLU A 49 8.22 1.93 -6.11
CA GLU A 49 9.44 1.77 -6.90
C GLU A 49 10.52 2.75 -6.45
N GLU A 50 10.16 4.02 -6.23
CA GLU A 50 11.06 5.05 -5.70
C GLU A 50 11.57 4.68 -4.30
N LEU A 51 10.68 4.24 -3.40
CA LEU A 51 11.07 3.81 -2.06
C LEU A 51 12.04 2.61 -2.09
N ILE A 52 11.79 1.62 -2.95
CA ILE A 52 12.68 0.47 -3.14
C ILE A 52 14.04 0.93 -3.65
N GLN A 53 14.07 1.89 -4.58
CA GLN A 53 15.30 2.46 -5.11
C GLN A 53 16.09 3.19 -4.00
N ASP A 54 15.45 4.05 -3.23
CA ASP A 54 16.07 4.77 -2.12
C ASP A 54 16.66 3.80 -1.06
N LEU A 55 15.97 2.69 -0.79
CA LEU A 55 16.46 1.63 0.09
C LEU A 55 17.67 0.89 -0.50
N LYS A 56 17.69 0.65 -1.83
CA LYS A 56 18.82 0.01 -2.53
C LYS A 56 20.06 0.91 -2.56
N GLU A 57 19.87 2.20 -2.77
CA GLU A 57 20.95 3.21 -2.79
C GLU A 57 21.49 3.51 -1.39
N GLY A 58 20.82 3.03 -0.33
CA GLY A 58 21.25 3.20 1.05
C GLY A 58 21.18 4.65 1.51
N LYS A 59 20.31 5.46 0.90
CA LYS A 59 20.18 6.92 1.07
C LYS A 59 19.88 7.38 2.50
N ASN A 60 19.65 6.45 3.44
CA ASN A 60 19.36 6.69 4.85
C ASN A 60 20.07 5.71 5.82
N MET A 61 21.18 5.07 5.43
CA MET A 61 21.87 4.12 6.32
C MET A 61 22.69 4.83 7.43
N PRO A 62 22.52 4.44 8.71
CA PRO A 62 23.40 4.90 9.78
C PRO A 62 24.83 4.34 9.62
N LEU A 63 25.84 5.19 9.85
CA LEU A 63 27.26 4.90 9.61
C LEU A 63 27.96 4.08 10.72
N ASN A 64 27.27 3.73 11.82
CA ASN A 64 27.87 3.13 13.03
C ASN A 64 27.56 1.63 13.22
N GLU A 65 27.90 1.07 14.39
CA GLU A 65 27.71 -0.35 14.80
C GLU A 65 26.26 -0.88 14.66
N ALA A 66 25.26 0.00 14.52
CA ALA A 66 23.88 -0.39 14.19
C ALA A 66 23.72 -0.84 12.71
N LYS A 67 24.78 -0.82 11.91
CA LYS A 67 24.77 -1.19 10.49
C LYS A 67 24.30 -2.63 10.24
N THR A 68 24.66 -3.60 11.08
CA THR A 68 24.26 -5.00 10.87
C THR A 68 22.75 -5.19 11.07
N GLU A 69 22.19 -4.69 12.18
CA GLU A 69 20.74 -4.74 12.44
C GLU A 69 19.96 -3.82 11.50
N GLY A 70 20.50 -2.64 11.18
CA GLY A 70 19.92 -1.71 10.22
C GLY A 70 19.84 -2.29 8.81
N ASN A 71 20.89 -2.97 8.35
CA ASN A 71 20.89 -3.68 7.06
C ASN A 71 19.82 -4.76 7.01
N LYS A 72 19.60 -5.48 8.12
CA LYS A 72 18.54 -6.51 8.20
C LYS A 72 17.15 -5.87 8.09
N VAL A 73 16.88 -4.80 8.84
CA VAL A 73 15.61 -4.07 8.78
C VAL A 73 15.37 -3.48 7.39
N ILE A 74 16.40 -2.91 6.76
CA ILE A 74 16.33 -2.39 5.38
C ILE A 74 16.03 -3.51 4.39
N SER A 75 16.69 -4.66 4.55
CA SER A 75 16.45 -5.84 3.71
C SER A 75 15.02 -6.37 3.86
N GLU A 76 14.50 -6.43 5.09
CA GLU A 76 13.11 -6.83 5.34
C GLU A 76 12.10 -5.83 4.78
N ALA A 77 12.36 -4.53 4.95
CA ALA A 77 11.54 -3.45 4.41
C ALA A 77 11.53 -3.49 2.87
N LYS A 78 12.69 -3.68 2.24
CA LYS A 78 12.82 -3.86 0.79
C LYS A 78 12.00 -5.08 0.32
N ASN A 79 12.17 -6.24 0.95
CA ASN A 79 11.43 -7.44 0.56
C ASN A 79 9.91 -7.25 0.69
N LYS A 80 9.44 -6.59 1.77
CA LYS A 80 8.02 -6.26 1.95
C LYS A 80 7.52 -5.27 0.88
N ALA A 81 8.32 -4.27 0.53
CA ALA A 81 7.99 -3.31 -0.52
C ALA A 81 7.94 -3.97 -1.90
N GLU A 82 8.87 -4.87 -2.22
CA GLU A 82 8.87 -5.64 -3.48
C GLU A 82 7.65 -6.56 -3.58
N ASN A 83 7.25 -7.21 -2.48
CA ASN A 83 6.00 -7.98 -2.43
C ASN A 83 4.77 -7.08 -2.65
N LEU A 84 4.72 -5.92 -1.98
CA LEU A 84 3.61 -4.99 -2.15
C LEU A 84 3.54 -4.44 -3.58
N LEU A 85 4.68 -4.14 -4.19
CA LEU A 85 4.77 -3.74 -5.60
C LEU A 85 4.21 -4.84 -6.52
N SER A 86 4.55 -6.10 -6.25
CA SER A 86 3.98 -7.25 -6.99
C SER A 86 2.46 -7.32 -6.86
N ASP A 87 1.95 -7.15 -5.64
CA ASP A 87 0.51 -7.20 -5.39
C ASP A 87 -0.21 -6.04 -6.07
N VAL A 88 0.31 -4.81 -5.99
CA VAL A 88 -0.25 -3.64 -6.69
C VAL A 88 -0.32 -3.88 -8.21
N ASN A 89 0.74 -4.45 -8.81
CA ASN A 89 0.74 -4.79 -10.23
C ASN A 89 -0.36 -5.81 -10.57
N LYS A 90 -0.52 -6.87 -9.77
CA LYS A 90 -1.60 -7.85 -9.96
C LYS A 90 -2.98 -7.22 -9.82
N LEU A 91 -3.16 -6.32 -8.86
CA LEU A 91 -4.43 -5.61 -8.67
C LEU A 91 -4.77 -4.75 -9.89
N ILE A 92 -3.82 -3.95 -10.40
CA ILE A 92 -4.02 -3.15 -11.62
C ILE A 92 -4.38 -4.05 -12.80
N GLU A 93 -3.68 -5.17 -12.95
CA GLU A 93 -3.95 -6.15 -14.01
C GLU A 93 -5.37 -6.73 -13.90
N GLN A 94 -5.79 -7.17 -12.72
CA GLN A 94 -7.16 -7.68 -12.48
C GLN A 94 -8.23 -6.60 -12.76
N ILE A 95 -8.03 -5.39 -12.24
CA ILE A 95 -8.95 -4.25 -12.44
C ILE A 95 -9.05 -3.85 -13.91
N ASN A 96 -8.04 -4.12 -14.74
CA ASN A 96 -8.09 -3.83 -16.17
C ASN A 96 -8.54 -5.05 -17.00
N GLN A 97 -8.26 -6.28 -16.57
CA GLN A 97 -8.64 -7.51 -17.29
C GLN A 97 -10.13 -7.81 -17.21
N GLU A 98 -10.81 -7.57 -16.08
CA GLU A 98 -12.26 -7.77 -15.95
C GLU A 98 -13.11 -6.80 -16.83
N ALA A 99 -12.48 -5.99 -17.69
CA ALA A 99 -13.12 -4.97 -18.54
C ALA A 99 -13.36 -5.49 -19.97
N ASN A 100 -12.77 -6.65 -20.29
CA ASN A 100 -12.90 -7.35 -21.57
C ASN A 100 -13.84 -8.55 -21.46
#